data_AF-A0A961MFR3-F1
#
_entry.id   AF-A0A961MFR3-F1
#
_cell.length_a   1.000
_cell.length_b   1.000
_cell.length_c   1.000
_cell.angle_alpha   90.00
_cell.angle_beta   90.00
_cell.angle_gamma   90.00
#
_symmetry.space_group_name_H-M   'P 1'
#
loop_
_entity.id
_entity.type
_entity.pdbx_description
1 polymer ?
#
loop_
_entity_poly.entity_id
_entity_poly.type
_entity_poly.pdbx_seq_one_letter_code
_entity_poly.pdbx_strand_id
1 'polypeptide(L)'
;MDFRDAPRRRREENLLPMINVVFLLLIFFLISARMTPPEPFEVLPPQAQAEAEAQGEFTLYVGPEGALGYGEAREAAALAALSAAREAYCAESDCVAMP
;
A
#
# COMPACT_ATOMS: atom_id res chain seq x y z
N MET A 1 -10.40 -34.04 -70.79
CA MET A 1 -11.07 -33.52 -69.58
C MET A 1 -9.97 -33.23 -68.58
N ASP A 2 -9.78 -31.94 -68.28
CA ASP A 2 -8.74 -31.42 -67.41
C ASP A 2 -9.36 -31.17 -66.03
N PHE A 3 -8.93 -31.91 -65.01
CA PHE A 3 -9.41 -31.78 -63.63
C PHE A 3 -8.29 -31.18 -62.80
N ARG A 4 -8.27 -29.84 -62.73
CA ARG A 4 -7.35 -29.14 -61.83
C ARG A 4 -7.86 -29.31 -60.42
N ASP A 5 -7.02 -29.94 -59.60
CA ASP A 5 -7.28 -30.19 -58.19
C ASP A 5 -7.39 -28.85 -57.44
N ALA A 6 -8.40 -28.72 -56.57
CA ALA A 6 -8.65 -27.49 -55.83
C ALA A 6 -7.57 -27.32 -54.73
N PRO A 7 -6.99 -26.12 -54.54
CA PRO A 7 -5.96 -25.92 -53.52
C PRO A 7 -6.54 -26.19 -52.13
N ARG A 8 -5.95 -27.16 -51.41
CA ARG A 8 -6.31 -27.47 -50.02
C ARG A 8 -6.07 -26.24 -49.14
N ARG A 9 -7.15 -25.70 -48.56
CA ARG A 9 -7.09 -24.60 -47.59
C ARG A 9 -6.18 -25.00 -46.43
N ARG A 10 -5.09 -24.24 -46.24
CA ARG A 10 -4.16 -24.42 -45.12
C ARG A 10 -4.99 -24.30 -43.84
N ARG A 11 -5.00 -25.36 -43.03
CA ARG A 11 -5.67 -25.41 -41.73
C ARG A 11 -5.05 -24.30 -40.90
N GLU A 12 -5.76 -23.18 -40.75
CA GLU A 12 -5.43 -22.16 -39.75
C GLU A 12 -5.29 -22.92 -38.44
N GLU A 13 -4.08 -22.93 -37.89
CA GLU A 13 -3.75 -23.71 -36.70
C GLU A 13 -4.78 -23.37 -35.62
N ASN A 14 -5.16 -24.37 -34.79
CA ASN A 14 -6.26 -24.30 -33.82
C ASN A 14 -5.99 -23.31 -32.66
N LEU A 15 -5.62 -22.07 -32.96
CA LEU A 15 -5.29 -21.01 -32.02
C LEU A 15 -6.53 -20.57 -31.26
N LEU A 16 -7.70 -20.51 -31.91
CA LEU A 16 -8.96 -20.17 -31.24
C LEU A 16 -9.31 -21.15 -30.10
N PRO A 17 -9.29 -22.49 -30.31
CA PRO A 17 -9.42 -23.46 -29.21
C PRO A 17 -8.34 -23.32 -28.13
N MET A 18 -7.08 -23.07 -28.49
CA MET A 18 -5.98 -22.96 -27.52
C MET A 18 -6.07 -21.70 -26.66
N ILE A 19 -6.43 -20.55 -27.28
CA ILE A 19 -6.66 -19.29 -26.57
C ILE A 19 -7.78 -19.45 -25.55
N ASN A 20 -8.88 -20.12 -25.92
CA ASN A 20 -9.98 -20.35 -25.00
C ASN A 20 -9.54 -21.12 -23.75
N VAL A 21 -8.72 -22.17 -23.90
CA VAL A 21 -8.22 -22.93 -22.74
C VAL A 21 -7.33 -22.06 -21.85
N VAL A 22 -6.39 -21.31 -22.42
CA VAL A 22 -5.48 -20.44 -21.63
C VAL A 22 -6.24 -19.28 -20.98
N PHE A 23 -7.19 -18.67 -21.68
CA PHE A 23 -8.00 -17.58 -21.14
C PHE A 23 -8.87 -18.04 -19.97
N LEU A 24 -9.47 -19.23 -20.08
CA LEU A 24 -10.21 -19.85 -18.98
C LEU A 24 -9.28 -20.10 -17.79
N LEU A 25 -8.07 -20.65 -18.01
CA LEU A 25 -7.09 -20.83 -16.95
C LEU A 25 -6.73 -19.51 -16.25
N LEU A 26 -6.52 -18.42 -17.01
CA LEU A 26 -6.21 -17.10 -16.43
C LEU A 26 -7.37 -16.54 -15.60
N ILE A 27 -8.63 -16.68 -16.04
CA ILE A 27 -9.81 -16.26 -15.26
C ILE A 27 -9.94 -17.10 -13.99
N PHE A 28 -9.77 -18.43 -14.10
CA PHE A 28 -9.81 -19.30 -12.94
C PHE A 28 -8.73 -18.92 -11.92
N PHE A 29 -7.50 -18.70 -12.36
CA PHE A 29 -6.42 -18.22 -11.49
C PHE A 29 -6.73 -16.86 -10.88
N LEU A 30 -7.26 -15.92 -11.65
CA LEU A 30 -7.60 -14.58 -11.16
C LEU A 30 -8.69 -14.63 -10.07
N ILE A 31 -9.71 -15.47 -10.24
CA ILE A 31 -10.78 -15.66 -9.25
C ILE A 31 -10.23 -16.35 -8.00
N SER A 32 -9.37 -17.36 -8.14
CA SER A 32 -8.82 -18.11 -7.00
C SER A 32 -7.67 -17.42 -6.28
N ALA A 33 -6.99 -16.45 -6.91
CA ALA A 33 -5.81 -15.78 -6.36
C ALA A 33 -6.13 -14.81 -5.21
N ARG A 34 -7.40 -14.63 -4.84
CA ARG A 34 -7.78 -13.91 -3.61
C ARG A 34 -7.59 -14.81 -2.39
N MET A 35 -6.33 -15.16 -2.10
CA MET A 35 -5.96 -15.68 -0.78
C MET A 35 -5.80 -14.51 0.18
N THR A 36 -6.92 -13.93 0.61
CA THR A 36 -6.94 -13.15 1.85
C THR A 36 -7.43 -14.10 2.93
N PRO A 37 -6.60 -14.46 3.94
CA PRO A 37 -7.05 -15.26 5.06
C PRO A 37 -8.33 -14.62 5.63
N PRO A 38 -9.43 -15.37 5.79
CA PRO A 38 -10.58 -14.84 6.51
C PRO A 38 -10.10 -14.50 7.92
N GLU A 39 -10.39 -13.28 8.35
CA GLU A 39 -10.03 -12.82 9.68
C GLU A 39 -10.66 -13.78 10.71
N PRO A 40 -9.90 -14.24 11.73
CA PRO A 40 -10.34 -15.32 12.64
C PRO A 40 -11.56 -14.95 13.51
N PHE A 41 -12.01 -13.70 13.45
CA PHE A 41 -13.19 -13.15 14.10
C PHE A 41 -13.51 -11.79 13.46
N GLU A 42 -14.72 -11.28 13.64
CA GLU A 42 -15.05 -9.92 13.22
C GLU A 42 -14.21 -8.90 13.98
N VAL A 43 -13.25 -8.30 13.30
CA VAL A 43 -12.48 -7.15 13.79
C VAL A 43 -13.13 -5.88 13.28
N LEU A 44 -13.61 -5.05 14.20
CA LEU A 44 -13.93 -3.66 13.90
C LEU A 44 -12.60 -2.89 13.92
N PRO A 45 -12.07 -2.45 12.76
CA PRO A 45 -10.87 -1.62 12.75
C PRO A 45 -11.19 -0.33 13.51
N PRO A 46 -10.27 0.17 14.36
CA PRO A 46 -10.44 1.47 14.97
C PRO A 46 -10.52 2.53 13.86
N GLN A 47 -11.50 3.41 13.93
CA GLN A 47 -11.57 4.56 13.04
C GLN A 47 -10.40 5.49 13.36
N ALA A 48 -9.39 5.51 12.50
CA ALA A 48 -8.38 6.56 12.52
C ALA A 48 -9.09 7.87 12.15
N GLN A 49 -9.17 8.82 13.10
CA GLN A 49 -9.71 10.16 12.83
C GLN A 49 -8.75 11.04 12.02
N ALA A 50 -7.51 10.57 11.78
CA ALA A 50 -6.53 11.26 10.97
C ALA A 50 -6.59 10.74 9.53
N GLU A 51 -7.29 11.45 8.65
CA GLU A 51 -7.30 11.22 7.19
C GLU A 51 -5.98 11.65 6.52
N ALA A 52 -5.07 12.30 7.25
CA ALA A 52 -3.79 12.77 6.74
C ALA A 52 -2.64 12.32 7.67
N GLU A 53 -1.50 11.96 7.08
CA GLU A 53 -0.24 11.90 7.81
C GLU A 53 -0.02 13.24 8.54
N ALA A 54 0.44 13.18 9.78
CA ALA A 54 0.76 14.37 10.54
C ALA A 54 1.86 15.17 9.82
N GLN A 55 1.47 16.23 9.10
CA GLN A 55 2.37 17.19 8.47
C GLN A 55 2.83 18.24 9.49
N GLY A 56 3.19 17.79 10.69
CA GLY A 56 3.78 18.65 11.70
C GLY A 56 5.28 18.83 11.44
N GLU A 57 5.81 20.01 11.77
CA GLU A 57 7.26 20.26 11.78
C GLU A 57 8.00 19.28 12.72
N PHE A 58 7.30 18.78 13.74
CA PHE A 58 7.82 17.86 14.74
C PHE A 58 6.96 16.59 14.83
N THR A 59 7.61 15.43 14.82
CA THR A 59 6.96 14.13 15.01
C THR A 59 7.48 13.45 16.27
N LEU A 60 6.62 13.34 17.28
CA LEU A 60 6.89 12.58 18.51
C LEU A 60 6.22 11.20 18.43
N TYR A 61 7.02 10.15 18.57
CA TYR A 61 6.53 8.77 18.61
C TYR A 61 6.24 8.35 20.05
N VAL A 62 5.13 7.65 20.25
CA VAL A 62 4.73 7.08 21.54
C VAL A 62 4.52 5.58 21.37
N GLY A 63 5.29 4.79 22.11
CA GLY A 63 5.19 3.34 22.14
C GLY A 63 4.02 2.84 22.98
N PRO A 64 3.68 1.54 22.87
CA PRO A 64 2.53 0.95 23.56
C PRO A 64 2.63 0.99 25.09
N GLU A 65 3.84 1.02 25.64
CA GLU A 65 4.09 1.15 27.08
C GLU A 65 4.33 2.61 27.52
N GLY A 66 4.13 3.58 26.63
CA GLY A 66 4.37 5.00 26.89
C GLY A 66 5.81 5.47 26.63
N ALA A 67 6.66 4.60 26.03
CA ALA A 67 8.00 4.96 25.61
C ALA A 67 7.97 6.12 24.61
N LEU A 68 8.81 7.13 24.80
CA LEU A 68 8.86 8.31 23.93
C LEU A 68 10.04 8.26 22.96
N GLY A 69 9.84 8.71 21.72
CA GLY A 69 10.89 8.78 20.70
C GLY A 69 10.81 10.04 19.84
N TYR A 70 11.94 10.73 19.66
CA TYR A 70 12.06 11.91 18.81
C TYR A 70 13.41 11.89 18.09
N GLY A 71 13.41 11.69 16.76
CA GLY A 71 14.62 11.42 15.99
C GLY A 71 15.38 10.19 16.55
N GLU A 72 16.65 10.39 16.92
CA GLU A 72 17.49 9.36 17.56
C GLU A 72 17.33 9.30 19.10
N ALA A 73 16.67 10.30 19.69
CA ALA A 73 16.49 10.40 21.14
C ALA A 73 15.32 9.55 21.63
N ARG A 74 15.50 8.94 22.80
CA ARG A 74 14.52 8.05 23.44
C ARG A 74 14.19 8.52 24.87
N GLU A 75 13.00 8.19 25.34
CA GLU A 75 12.51 8.46 26.70
C GLU A 75 12.64 9.94 27.08
N ALA A 76 13.17 10.24 28.28
CA ALA A 76 13.35 11.60 28.75
C ALA A 76 14.21 12.46 27.81
N ALA A 77 15.16 11.86 27.09
CA ALA A 77 15.99 12.58 26.13
C ALA A 77 15.19 13.00 24.88
N ALA A 78 14.14 12.26 24.52
CA ALA A 78 13.25 12.63 23.40
C ALA A 78 12.54 13.96 23.69
N LEU A 79 12.06 14.15 24.92
CA LEU A 79 11.37 15.38 25.32
C LEU A 79 12.32 16.59 25.33
N ALA A 80 13.55 16.40 25.84
CA ALA A 80 14.57 17.44 25.85
C ALA A 80 15.03 17.83 24.44
N ALA A 81 15.19 16.84 23.55
CA ALA A 81 15.53 17.09 22.15
C ALA A 81 14.40 17.83 21.41
N LEU A 82 13.14 17.46 21.68
CA LEU A 82 11.97 18.13 21.13
C LEU A 82 11.86 19.57 21.63
N SER A 83 12.08 19.84 22.92
CA SER A 83 12.02 21.20 23.46
C SER A 83 13.09 22.10 22.84
N ALA A 84 14.32 21.60 22.68
CA ALA A 84 15.40 22.33 22.04
C ALA A 84 15.12 22.61 20.56
N ALA A 85 14.59 21.62 19.82
CA ALA A 85 14.19 21.80 18.43
C ALA A 85 13.07 22.85 18.28
N ARG A 86 12.09 22.83 19.19
CA ARG A 86 11.03 23.84 19.25
C ARG A 86 11.60 25.23 19.54
N GLU A 87 12.50 25.38 20.50
CA GLU A 87 13.13 26.67 20.81
C GLU A 87 13.88 27.25 19.61
N ALA A 88 14.62 26.41 18.87
CA ALA A 88 15.30 26.83 17.64
C ALA A 88 14.30 27.29 16.57
N TYR A 89 13.24 26.51 16.33
CA TYR A 89 12.19 26.87 15.38
C TYR A 89 11.49 28.19 15.76
N CYS A 90 11.22 28.40 17.05
CA CYS A 90 10.58 29.61 17.56
C CYS A 90 11.51 30.84 17.60
N ALA A 91 12.82 30.65 17.50
CA ALA A 91 13.75 31.76 17.30
C ALA A 91 13.64 32.33 15.87
N GLU A 92 13.27 31.49 14.90
CA GLU A 92 13.13 31.86 13.49
C GLU A 92 11.66 32.14 13.10
N SER A 93 10.70 31.56 13.81
CA SER A 93 9.26 31.62 13.54
C SER A 93 8.49 32.14 14.75
N ASP A 94 7.45 32.98 14.54
CA ASP A 94 6.66 33.51 15.65
C ASP A 94 5.69 32.45 16.22
N CYS A 95 6.17 31.68 17.18
CA CYS A 95 5.41 30.66 17.87
C CYS A 95 4.38 31.19 18.88
N VAL A 96 4.36 32.49 19.18
CA VAL A 96 3.40 33.08 20.14
C VAL A 96 2.09 33.43 19.44
N ALA A 97 2.13 33.67 18.12
CA ALA A 97 0.98 34.11 17.34
C ALA A 97 0.06 32.98 16.80
N MET A 98 0.52 31.73 16.75
CA MET A 98 -0.30 30.57 16.33
C MET A 98 -0.08 29.34 17.24
N PRO A 99 -0.97 29.10 18.22
CA PRO A 99 -1.00 27.87 19.01
C PRO A 99 -1.56 26.67 18.24
#